data_AF-A0AAP0FWG6-F1
#
_entry.id   AF-A0AAP0FWG6-F1
#
_cell.length_a   1.000
_cell.length_b   1.000
_cell.length_c   1.000
_cell.angle_alpha   90.00
_cell.angle_beta   90.00
_cell.angle_gamma   90.00
#
_symmetry.space_group_name_H-M   'P 1'
#
loop_
_entity.id
_entity.type
_entity.pdbx_description
1 polymer ?
#
loop_
_entity_poly.entity_id
_entity_poly.type
_entity_poly.pdbx_seq_one_letter_code
_entity_poly.pdbx_strand_id
1 'polypeptide(L)'
;MDMNYVVKGASQAQGSSGSEYKHQACENESIVRKAIERKSLVPRLIYLSIQSASTSQKETVECSGTINDTKNEEFRFLLEKYASSLSLSFDDAVKLTYEISIGQSSFKDFGTDMVVDCLNFAVFLNAWNLNFTHPLLPHQDGVNIISWNMLENLIKICISEQLTCTRPVPNSPGSQLPILVQLITESLTWHGLIIQSYIKSMFPSGKKKKKSEPGDRSNFRHLQVVRSSIDWLCDEIQEVHKWLEDEINRPEDSRLDFWLSQLNPERRSVSVLRILDDFAASSHEELGERISGALRLWSSADVMRKIIRSQSSLLSRFQHICDSKLEMLESLKRLV
;
A
#
# COMPACT_ATOMS: atom_id res chain seq x y z
N MET A 1 -78.77 17.94 15.27
CA MET A 1 -77.98 19.02 14.62
C MET A 1 -76.55 18.52 14.57
N ASP A 2 -76.25 17.81 13.48
CA ASP A 2 -74.94 17.27 13.16
C ASP A 2 -74.07 18.36 12.56
N MET A 3 -72.83 18.50 13.03
CA MET A 3 -71.79 19.22 12.33
C MET A 3 -70.60 18.31 12.09
N ASN A 4 -70.38 18.07 10.80
CA ASN A 4 -69.22 17.44 10.19
C ASN A 4 -67.91 18.03 10.71
N TYR A 5 -66.96 17.17 11.11
CA TYR A 5 -65.55 17.42 10.88
C TYR A 5 -64.89 16.20 10.25
N VAL A 6 -64.28 16.47 9.10
CA VAL A 6 -63.62 15.56 8.18
C VAL A 6 -62.35 15.01 8.81
N VAL A 7 -62.24 13.69 8.90
CA VAL A 7 -60.98 12.99 9.16
C VAL A 7 -60.12 13.07 7.90
N LYS A 8 -59.00 13.80 7.97
CA LYS A 8 -57.95 13.83 6.95
C LYS A 8 -56.63 13.54 7.65
N GLY A 9 -55.99 12.41 7.33
CA GLY A 9 -54.66 12.11 7.85
C GLY A 9 -54.35 10.62 8.00
N ALA A 10 -54.58 9.81 6.97
CA ALA A 10 -53.99 8.49 6.89
C ALA A 10 -53.41 8.33 5.48
N SER A 11 -52.11 8.57 5.34
CA SER A 11 -51.20 7.92 4.37
C SER A 11 -49.83 8.59 4.38
N GLN A 12 -48.79 7.74 4.32
CA GLN A 12 -47.39 8.04 4.01
C GLN A 12 -46.48 8.58 5.12
N ALA A 13 -45.96 7.64 5.93
CA ALA A 13 -44.62 7.71 6.49
C ALA A 13 -44.07 6.30 6.77
N GLN A 14 -44.03 5.43 5.75
CA GLN A 14 -43.30 4.16 5.80
C GLN A 14 -42.69 3.91 4.42
N GLY A 15 -41.41 4.23 4.24
CA GLY A 15 -40.71 3.97 2.99
C GLY A 15 -39.47 4.82 2.74
N SER A 16 -38.52 4.92 3.69
CA SER A 16 -37.18 5.43 3.33
C SER A 16 -36.02 4.69 4.00
N SER A 17 -36.21 4.08 5.18
CA SER A 17 -35.10 3.38 5.85
C SER A 17 -34.69 2.08 5.16
N GLY A 18 -35.64 1.30 4.63
CA GLY A 18 -35.35 -0.01 4.02
C GLY A 18 -34.62 0.03 2.67
N SER A 19 -34.64 1.14 1.93
CA SER A 19 -33.93 1.30 0.65
C SER A 19 -32.49 1.74 0.83
N GLU A 20 -32.20 2.58 1.84
CA GLU A 20 -30.84 3.05 2.14
C GLU A 20 -29.96 1.89 2.65
N TYR A 21 -30.46 1.04 3.55
CA TYR A 21 -29.70 -0.13 4.02
C TYR A 21 -29.42 -1.16 2.91
N LYS A 22 -30.33 -1.32 1.95
CA LYS A 22 -30.13 -2.22 0.80
C LYS A 22 -29.13 -1.66 -0.20
N HIS A 23 -29.14 -0.34 -0.44
CA HIS A 23 -28.16 0.32 -1.31
C HIS A 23 -26.76 0.22 -0.72
N GLN A 24 -26.61 0.49 0.59
CA GLN A 24 -25.33 0.42 1.29
C GLN A 24 -24.77 -1.01 1.34
N ALA A 25 -25.61 -2.03 1.49
CA ALA A 25 -25.19 -3.43 1.45
C ALA A 25 -24.70 -3.86 0.04
N CYS A 26 -25.41 -3.42 -1.01
CA CYS A 26 -25.04 -3.71 -2.40
C CYS A 26 -23.74 -3.02 -2.83
N GLU A 27 -23.54 -1.77 -2.38
CA GLU A 27 -22.33 -1.00 -2.62
C GLU A 27 -21.11 -1.64 -1.93
N ASN A 28 -21.27 -2.08 -0.67
CA ASN A 28 -20.24 -2.82 0.04
C ASN A 28 -19.89 -4.15 -0.64
N GLU A 29 -20.86 -4.88 -1.17
CA GLU A 29 -20.61 -6.13 -1.90
C GLU A 29 -19.80 -5.88 -3.19
N SER A 30 -20.12 -4.81 -3.92
CA SER A 30 -19.40 -4.39 -5.12
C SER A 30 -17.93 -4.04 -4.82
N ILE A 31 -17.68 -3.30 -3.74
CA ILE A 31 -16.33 -2.93 -3.29
C ILE A 31 -15.52 -4.19 -2.93
N VAL A 32 -16.10 -5.09 -2.14
CA VAL A 32 -15.45 -6.34 -1.73
C VAL A 32 -15.15 -7.22 -2.95
N ARG A 33 -16.08 -7.33 -3.90
CA ARG A 33 -15.89 -8.10 -5.13
C ARG A 33 -14.74 -7.56 -5.97
N LYS A 34 -14.66 -6.23 -6.16
CA LYS A 34 -13.55 -5.58 -6.87
C LYS A 34 -12.20 -5.82 -6.17
N ALA A 35 -12.17 -5.76 -4.83
CA ALA A 35 -10.97 -6.05 -4.07
C ALA A 35 -10.51 -7.52 -4.22
N ILE A 36 -11.44 -8.48 -4.22
CA ILE A 36 -11.15 -9.90 -4.45
C ILE A 36 -10.64 -10.12 -5.87
N GLU A 37 -11.32 -9.54 -6.87
CA GLU A 37 -10.90 -9.63 -8.27
C GLU A 37 -9.47 -9.12 -8.41
N ARG A 38 -9.17 -7.92 -7.93
CA ARG A 38 -7.83 -7.33 -7.95
C ARG A 38 -6.78 -8.23 -7.32
N LYS A 39 -7.03 -8.73 -6.10
CA LYS A 39 -6.10 -9.63 -5.39
C LYS A 39 -5.90 -10.96 -6.11
N SER A 40 -6.90 -11.44 -6.84
CA SER A 40 -6.80 -12.67 -7.63
C SER A 40 -5.90 -12.54 -8.86
N LEU A 41 -5.72 -11.33 -9.40
CA LEU A 41 -4.85 -11.07 -10.55
C LEU A 41 -3.37 -11.03 -10.17
N VAL A 42 -3.06 -10.62 -8.93
CA VAL A 42 -1.70 -10.34 -8.45
C VAL A 42 -0.71 -11.49 -8.71
N PRO A 43 -1.00 -12.77 -8.38
CA PRO A 43 -0.04 -13.84 -8.61
C PRO A 43 0.35 -14.01 -10.09
N ARG A 44 -0.61 -13.86 -11.01
CA ARG A 44 -0.34 -13.98 -12.45
C ARG A 44 0.40 -12.77 -12.99
N LEU A 45 0.08 -11.57 -12.51
CA LEU A 45 0.79 -10.33 -12.85
C LEU A 45 2.24 -10.37 -12.37
N ILE A 46 2.52 -10.86 -11.15
CA ILE A 46 3.89 -11.07 -10.66
C ILE A 46 4.65 -12.04 -11.55
N TYR A 47 4.03 -13.18 -11.89
CA TYR A 47 4.65 -14.17 -12.76
C TYR A 47 5.02 -13.56 -14.13
N LEU A 48 4.09 -12.86 -14.78
CA LEU A 48 4.35 -12.22 -16.07
C LEU A 48 5.42 -11.13 -15.95
N SER A 49 5.40 -10.32 -14.88
CA SER A 49 6.41 -9.29 -14.62
C SER A 49 7.82 -9.86 -14.49
N ILE A 50 7.97 -10.97 -13.74
CA ILE A 50 9.25 -11.69 -13.60
C ILE A 50 9.71 -12.24 -14.96
N GLN A 51 8.80 -12.81 -15.75
CA GLN A 51 9.13 -13.33 -17.08
C GLN A 51 9.58 -12.21 -18.02
N SER A 52 8.86 -11.10 -18.06
CA SER A 52 9.19 -9.91 -18.86
C SER A 52 10.59 -9.38 -18.54
N ALA A 53 10.90 -9.20 -17.26
CA ALA A 53 12.23 -8.80 -16.83
C ALA A 53 13.33 -9.78 -17.28
N SER A 54 13.04 -11.09 -17.25
CA SER A 54 13.98 -12.13 -17.68
C SER A 54 14.20 -12.18 -19.20
N THR A 55 13.20 -11.86 -20.02
CA THR A 55 13.25 -11.98 -21.49
C THR A 55 13.71 -10.70 -22.20
N SER A 56 13.50 -9.53 -21.60
CA SER A 56 13.86 -8.22 -22.18
C SER A 56 15.31 -8.10 -22.68
N GLN A 57 16.24 -8.91 -22.14
CA GLN A 57 17.65 -8.91 -22.56
C GLN A 57 18.02 -9.97 -23.59
N LYS A 58 17.15 -10.96 -23.82
CA LYS A 58 17.43 -12.09 -24.72
C LYS A 58 17.04 -11.82 -26.17
N GLU A 59 16.41 -10.68 -26.47
CA GLU A 59 15.90 -10.32 -27.80
C GLU A 59 16.97 -9.98 -28.86
N THR A 60 18.25 -10.31 -28.65
CA THR A 60 19.26 -10.26 -29.72
C THR A 60 19.45 -11.58 -30.48
N VAL A 61 18.87 -12.70 -30.04
CA VAL A 61 19.08 -13.99 -30.74
C VAL A 61 17.82 -14.88 -30.69
N GLU A 62 17.26 -15.14 -31.88
CA GLU A 62 16.32 -16.22 -32.25
C GLU A 62 14.80 -16.03 -32.04
N CYS A 63 14.15 -15.58 -33.11
CA CYS A 63 13.03 -16.24 -33.81
C CYS A 63 12.02 -17.09 -32.97
N SER A 64 11.17 -16.44 -32.17
CA SER A 64 9.85 -16.99 -31.81
C SER A 64 8.82 -15.88 -31.54
N GLY A 65 8.37 -15.18 -32.59
CA GLY A 65 7.41 -14.07 -32.47
C GLY A 65 6.09 -14.46 -31.80
N THR A 66 5.56 -15.66 -32.06
CA THR A 66 4.22 -16.05 -31.64
C THR A 66 4.02 -16.24 -30.13
N ILE A 67 5.01 -16.74 -29.38
CA ILE A 67 4.83 -17.06 -27.95
C ILE A 67 5.01 -15.82 -27.06
N ASN A 68 5.89 -14.90 -27.46
CA ASN A 68 6.11 -13.66 -26.71
C ASN A 68 4.92 -12.71 -26.87
N ASP A 69 4.34 -12.66 -28.07
CA ASP A 69 3.15 -11.87 -28.37
C ASP A 69 1.94 -12.31 -27.53
N THR A 70 1.68 -13.62 -27.42
CA THR A 70 0.56 -14.13 -26.59
C THR A 70 0.71 -13.80 -25.10
N LYS A 71 1.93 -13.82 -24.55
CA LYS A 71 2.17 -13.46 -23.14
C LYS A 71 2.06 -11.95 -22.90
N ASN A 72 2.52 -11.14 -23.85
CA ASN A 72 2.40 -9.69 -23.78
C ASN A 72 0.93 -9.24 -23.89
N GLU A 73 0.14 -9.89 -24.75
CA GLU A 73 -1.32 -9.70 -24.85
C GLU A 73 -2.02 -10.10 -23.55
N GLU A 74 -1.67 -11.26 -22.97
CA GLU A 74 -2.19 -11.69 -21.67
C GLU A 74 -1.85 -10.67 -20.57
N PHE A 75 -0.61 -10.18 -20.53
CA PHE A 75 -0.17 -9.22 -19.52
C PHE A 75 -0.97 -7.91 -19.64
N ARG A 76 -1.10 -7.38 -20.86
CA ARG A 76 -1.92 -6.19 -21.12
C ARG A 76 -3.36 -6.39 -20.68
N PHE A 77 -3.99 -7.51 -21.07
CA PHE A 77 -5.36 -7.81 -20.69
C PHE A 77 -5.57 -7.86 -19.17
N LEU A 78 -4.60 -8.41 -18.42
CA LEU A 78 -4.67 -8.44 -16.97
C LEU A 78 -4.45 -7.07 -16.34
N LEU A 79 -3.61 -6.20 -16.93
CA LEU A 79 -3.47 -4.81 -16.51
C LEU A 79 -4.76 -4.00 -16.76
N GLU A 80 -5.42 -4.21 -17.89
CA GLU A 80 -6.72 -3.61 -18.20
C GLU A 80 -7.79 -4.04 -17.18
N LYS A 81 -7.83 -5.33 -16.81
CA LYS A 81 -8.68 -5.81 -15.72
C LYS A 81 -8.31 -5.22 -14.36
N TYR A 82 -7.03 -5.09 -14.07
CA TYR A 82 -6.57 -4.48 -12.83
C TYR A 82 -7.05 -3.02 -12.75
N ALA A 83 -6.85 -2.22 -13.79
CA ALA A 83 -7.34 -0.84 -13.87
C ALA A 83 -8.87 -0.77 -13.72
N SER A 84 -9.60 -1.68 -14.37
CA SER A 84 -11.06 -1.76 -14.24
C SER A 84 -11.51 -2.04 -12.79
N SER A 85 -10.76 -2.85 -12.04
CA SER A 85 -11.01 -3.08 -10.61
C SER A 85 -10.79 -1.83 -9.74
N LEU A 86 -10.02 -0.86 -10.23
CA LEU A 86 -9.86 0.48 -9.65
C LEU A 86 -10.94 1.45 -10.13
N SER A 87 -11.91 0.99 -10.92
CA SER A 87 -12.93 1.84 -11.56
C SER A 87 -12.34 2.87 -12.53
N LEU A 88 -11.17 2.57 -13.12
CA LEU A 88 -10.51 3.38 -14.13
C LEU A 88 -10.43 2.61 -15.45
N SER A 89 -10.40 3.33 -16.57
CA SER A 89 -9.91 2.73 -17.81
C SER A 89 -8.39 2.51 -17.71
N PHE A 90 -7.83 1.67 -18.60
CA PHE A 90 -6.38 1.49 -18.63
C PHE A 90 -5.64 2.81 -18.88
N ASP A 91 -6.10 3.61 -19.85
CA ASP A 91 -5.48 4.90 -20.18
C ASP A 91 -5.62 5.90 -19.03
N ASP A 92 -6.76 5.93 -18.35
CA ASP A 92 -6.96 6.80 -17.17
C ASP A 92 -6.05 6.37 -16.00
N ALA A 93 -5.87 5.06 -15.78
CA ALA A 93 -4.97 4.56 -14.75
C ALA A 93 -3.50 4.91 -15.06
N VAL A 94 -3.07 4.75 -16.32
CA VAL A 94 -1.73 5.18 -16.76
C VAL A 94 -1.56 6.68 -16.55
N LYS A 95 -2.51 7.49 -17.03
CA LYS A 95 -2.48 8.95 -16.90
C LYS A 95 -2.43 9.37 -15.43
N LEU A 96 -3.26 8.78 -14.58
CA LEU A 96 -3.28 9.08 -13.15
C LEU A 96 -1.92 8.78 -12.50
N THR A 97 -1.33 7.62 -12.75
CA THR A 97 0.00 7.28 -12.21
C THR A 97 1.07 8.25 -12.69
N TYR A 98 1.00 8.69 -13.95
CA TYR A 98 1.92 9.69 -14.46
C TYR A 98 1.72 11.05 -13.79
N GLU A 99 0.49 11.57 -13.70
CA GLU A 99 0.17 12.86 -13.08
C GLU A 99 0.60 12.92 -11.60
N ILE A 100 0.39 11.84 -10.85
CA ILE A 100 0.89 11.76 -9.47
C ILE A 100 2.42 11.76 -9.43
N SER A 101 3.09 11.02 -10.34
CA SER A 101 4.57 10.95 -10.36
C SER A 101 5.26 12.30 -10.56
N ILE A 102 4.60 13.24 -11.24
CA ILE A 102 5.09 14.60 -11.49
C ILE A 102 4.49 15.64 -10.55
N GLY A 103 3.73 15.20 -9.54
CA GLY A 103 3.12 16.06 -8.52
C GLY A 103 1.93 16.90 -9.01
N GLN A 104 1.32 16.55 -10.14
CA GLN A 104 0.11 17.21 -10.67
C GLN A 104 -1.19 16.69 -10.04
N SER A 105 -1.15 15.57 -9.33
CA SER A 105 -2.29 14.99 -8.61
C SER A 105 -1.82 14.37 -7.29
N SER A 106 -2.72 14.27 -6.30
CA SER A 106 -2.42 13.59 -5.03
C SER A 106 -3.27 12.33 -4.89
N PHE A 107 -2.70 11.34 -4.20
CA PHE A 107 -3.46 10.17 -3.77
C PHE A 107 -4.65 10.51 -2.86
N LYS A 108 -4.61 11.65 -2.17
CA LYS A 108 -5.70 12.13 -1.31
C LYS A 108 -6.99 12.38 -2.09
N ASP A 109 -6.89 12.69 -3.37
CA ASP A 109 -8.03 13.01 -4.23
C ASP A 109 -8.80 11.73 -4.65
N PHE A 110 -8.20 10.55 -4.49
CA PHE A 110 -8.73 9.25 -4.95
C PHE A 110 -8.99 8.24 -3.82
N GLY A 111 -8.77 8.64 -2.57
CA GLY A 111 -8.96 7.81 -1.39
C GLY A 111 -7.69 7.06 -0.95
N THR A 112 -7.41 7.10 0.35
CA THR A 112 -6.20 6.50 0.95
C THR A 112 -6.12 4.98 0.74
N ASP A 113 -7.26 4.32 0.61
CA ASP A 113 -7.33 2.86 0.49
C ASP A 113 -6.88 2.34 -0.89
N MET A 114 -6.81 3.22 -1.90
CA MET A 114 -6.43 2.85 -3.27
C MET A 114 -4.93 3.06 -3.56
N VAL A 115 -4.19 3.66 -2.62
CA VAL A 115 -2.78 4.02 -2.79
C VAL A 115 -1.90 2.81 -3.13
N VAL A 116 -2.02 1.76 -2.33
CA VAL A 116 -1.25 0.51 -2.51
C VAL A 116 -1.58 -0.12 -3.85
N ASP A 117 -2.87 -0.12 -4.21
CA ASP A 117 -3.33 -0.75 -5.45
C ASP A 117 -2.88 0.02 -6.70
N CYS A 118 -2.91 1.35 -6.67
CA CYS A 118 -2.36 2.19 -7.74
C CYS A 118 -0.84 1.98 -7.91
N LEU A 119 -0.11 1.84 -6.80
CA LEU A 119 1.33 1.56 -6.86
C LEU A 119 1.62 0.14 -7.36
N ASN A 120 0.87 -0.87 -6.92
CA ASN A 120 0.96 -2.22 -7.47
C ASN A 120 0.70 -2.22 -8.99
N PHE A 121 -0.32 -1.49 -9.45
CA PHE A 121 -0.57 -1.29 -10.87
C PHE A 121 0.63 -0.65 -11.58
N ALA A 122 1.20 0.43 -11.03
CA ALA A 122 2.37 1.09 -11.59
C ALA A 122 3.61 0.18 -11.67
N VAL A 123 3.83 -0.68 -10.66
CA VAL A 123 4.90 -1.68 -10.67
C VAL A 123 4.71 -2.69 -11.81
N PHE A 124 3.50 -3.23 -11.96
CA PHE A 124 3.20 -4.17 -13.05
C PHE A 124 3.24 -3.51 -14.43
N LEU A 125 2.77 -2.27 -14.55
CA LEU A 125 2.88 -1.46 -15.76
C LEU A 125 4.35 -1.22 -16.14
N ASN A 126 5.20 -0.87 -15.16
CA ASN A 126 6.63 -0.73 -15.38
C ASN A 126 7.25 -2.02 -15.90
N ALA A 127 6.90 -3.18 -15.32
CA ALA A 127 7.41 -4.47 -15.76
C ALA A 127 6.94 -4.86 -17.18
N TRP A 128 5.69 -4.55 -17.53
CA TRP A 128 5.18 -4.76 -18.89
C TRP A 128 5.91 -3.87 -19.91
N ASN A 129 6.16 -2.61 -19.54
CA ASN A 129 6.91 -1.64 -20.32
C ASN A 129 8.39 -2.01 -20.57
N LEU A 130 8.96 -2.97 -19.82
CA LEU A 130 10.31 -3.50 -20.08
C LEU A 130 10.40 -4.32 -21.36
N ASN A 131 9.29 -4.88 -21.84
CA ASN A 131 9.25 -5.69 -23.07
C ASN A 131 8.91 -4.88 -24.32
N PHE A 132 8.56 -3.59 -24.19
CA PHE A 132 8.13 -2.78 -25.32
C PHE A 132 9.27 -1.95 -25.90
N THR A 133 9.54 -2.14 -27.20
CA THR A 133 10.46 -1.31 -28.00
C THR A 133 9.89 0.08 -28.32
N HIS A 134 8.60 0.31 -28.07
CA HIS A 134 7.92 1.59 -28.18
C HIS A 134 7.15 1.90 -26.88
N PRO A 135 7.70 2.69 -25.95
CA PRO A 135 6.99 3.10 -24.75
C PRO A 135 5.81 4.01 -25.08
N LEU A 136 4.78 3.95 -24.22
CA LEU A 136 3.60 4.82 -24.26
C LEU A 136 3.91 6.31 -23.98
N LEU A 137 5.16 6.67 -23.63
CA LEU A 137 5.62 8.02 -23.29
C LEU A 137 6.88 8.42 -24.10
N PRO A 138 7.00 9.69 -24.54
CA PRO A 138 8.02 10.12 -25.49
C PRO A 138 9.44 10.06 -24.92
N HIS A 139 10.33 9.36 -25.64
CA HIS A 139 11.70 8.99 -25.28
C HIS A 139 12.73 10.13 -25.20
N GLN A 140 13.70 9.97 -24.29
CA GLN A 140 15.12 10.27 -24.53
C GLN A 140 15.92 8.98 -24.35
N ASP A 141 16.70 8.59 -25.37
CA ASP A 141 17.87 7.69 -25.29
C ASP A 141 17.72 6.15 -25.17
N GLY A 142 16.61 5.55 -25.60
CA GLY A 142 16.56 4.11 -25.95
C GLY A 142 16.64 3.12 -24.78
N VAL A 143 16.61 3.61 -23.54
CA VAL A 143 16.25 2.85 -22.34
C VAL A 143 14.93 3.42 -21.85
N ASN A 144 13.99 2.58 -21.39
CA ASN A 144 12.69 3.03 -20.86
C ASN A 144 12.85 3.71 -19.47
N ILE A 145 13.76 4.68 -19.36
CA ILE A 145 14.13 5.42 -18.13
C ILE A 145 12.93 6.16 -17.55
N ILE A 146 11.98 6.54 -18.41
CA ILE A 146 10.77 7.27 -18.05
C ILE A 146 9.88 6.42 -17.12
N SER A 147 9.76 5.11 -17.35
CA SER A 147 8.91 4.25 -16.53
C SER A 147 9.51 3.96 -15.15
N TRP A 148 10.84 3.85 -15.05
CA TRP A 148 11.54 3.65 -13.77
C TRP A 148 11.50 4.90 -12.90
N ASN A 149 11.90 6.05 -13.45
CA ASN A 149 11.86 7.31 -12.70
C ASN A 149 10.44 7.69 -12.28
N MET A 150 9.43 7.41 -13.12
CA MET A 150 8.03 7.60 -12.76
C MET A 150 7.64 6.75 -11.54
N LEU A 151 7.99 5.46 -11.53
CA LEU A 151 7.69 4.56 -10.42
C LEU A 151 8.44 4.96 -9.14
N GLU A 152 9.72 5.32 -9.26
CA GLU A 152 10.54 5.79 -8.13
C GLU A 152 9.93 7.06 -7.52
N ASN A 153 9.59 8.06 -8.34
CA ASN A 153 8.92 9.27 -7.86
C ASN A 153 7.56 8.97 -7.20
N LEU A 154 6.76 8.07 -7.77
CA LEU A 154 5.47 7.66 -7.20
C LEU A 154 5.60 7.06 -5.81
N ILE A 155 6.52 6.13 -5.65
CA ILE A 155 6.77 5.48 -4.36
C ILE A 155 7.32 6.50 -3.36
N LYS A 156 8.26 7.37 -3.78
CA LYS A 156 8.81 8.43 -2.92
C LYS A 156 7.74 9.35 -2.38
N ILE A 157 6.88 9.86 -3.28
CA ILE A 157 5.74 10.73 -2.91
C ILE A 157 4.87 10.00 -1.89
N CYS A 158 4.55 8.73 -2.17
CA CYS A 158 3.72 7.94 -1.29
C CYS A 158 4.36 7.74 0.10
N ILE A 159 5.60 7.27 0.18
CA ILE A 159 6.31 7.06 1.46
C ILE A 159 6.41 8.38 2.22
N SER A 160 6.84 9.46 1.57
CA SER A 160 6.94 10.79 2.20
C SER A 160 5.59 11.29 2.75
N GLU A 161 4.51 11.15 1.98
CA GLU A 161 3.16 11.51 2.41
C GLU A 161 2.72 10.66 3.61
N GLN A 162 2.98 9.36 3.58
CA GLN A 162 2.60 8.45 4.66
C GLN A 162 3.39 8.72 5.94
N LEU A 163 4.70 8.93 5.86
CA LEU A 163 5.56 9.29 7.00
C LEU A 163 5.18 10.66 7.61
N THR A 164 4.71 11.60 6.79
CA THR A 164 4.21 12.88 7.26
C THR A 164 2.87 12.74 7.98
N CYS A 165 1.99 11.86 7.48
CA CYS A 165 0.67 11.60 8.04
C CYS A 165 0.69 10.66 9.27
N THR A 166 1.73 9.84 9.46
CA THR A 166 1.90 8.96 10.62
C THR A 166 2.48 9.63 11.87
N ARG A 167 2.85 10.92 11.80
CA ARG A 167 3.09 11.73 13.01
C ARG A 167 1.86 11.64 13.92
N PRO A 168 2.01 11.68 15.26
CA PRO A 168 0.96 11.31 16.21
C PRO A 168 -0.23 12.26 16.11
N VAL A 169 -1.11 12.01 15.14
CA VAL A 169 -2.47 12.50 15.11
C VAL A 169 -3.26 11.56 16.01
N PRO A 170 -4.11 12.06 16.92
CA PRO A 170 -4.88 11.25 17.88
C PRO A 170 -5.93 10.30 17.26
N ASN A 171 -5.78 9.96 15.98
CA ASN A 171 -6.69 9.10 15.24
C ASN A 171 -6.19 7.65 15.29
N SER A 172 -6.60 6.93 16.34
CA SER A 172 -6.47 5.48 16.50
C SER A 172 -5.03 4.91 16.42
N PRO A 173 -4.71 3.82 17.13
CA PRO A 173 -3.61 2.96 16.71
C PRO A 173 -3.71 2.66 15.20
N GLY A 174 -2.68 2.99 14.42
CA GLY A 174 -2.48 2.41 13.09
C GLY A 174 -3.44 2.81 11.98
N SER A 175 -3.84 4.08 11.85
CA SER A 175 -4.66 4.49 10.69
C SER A 175 -3.89 4.50 9.36
N GLN A 176 -2.57 4.77 9.37
CA GLN A 176 -1.74 4.83 8.15
C GLN A 176 -0.56 3.83 8.13
N LEU A 177 -0.24 3.21 9.29
CA LEU A 177 0.75 2.15 9.38
C LEU A 177 0.45 0.95 8.45
N PRO A 178 -0.81 0.49 8.28
CA PRO A 178 -1.13 -0.58 7.35
C PRO A 178 -0.70 -0.27 5.91
N ILE A 179 -0.84 0.99 5.46
CA ILE A 179 -0.42 1.40 4.12
C ILE A 179 1.10 1.28 3.99
N LEU A 180 1.88 1.85 4.92
CA LEU A 180 3.35 1.73 4.91
C LEU A 180 3.81 0.26 4.90
N VAL A 181 3.19 -0.58 5.73
CA VAL A 181 3.48 -2.01 5.76
C VAL A 181 3.23 -2.63 4.39
N GLN A 182 2.06 -2.38 3.80
CA GLN A 182 1.71 -2.91 2.49
C GLN A 182 2.60 -2.40 1.37
N LEU A 183 3.02 -1.13 1.38
CA LEU A 183 3.97 -0.60 0.39
C LEU A 183 5.27 -1.42 0.39
N ILE A 184 5.83 -1.67 1.58
CA ILE A 184 7.06 -2.45 1.72
C ILE A 184 6.83 -3.93 1.38
N THR A 185 5.77 -4.54 1.91
CA THR A 185 5.54 -5.99 1.76
C THR A 185 4.96 -6.39 0.41
N GLU A 186 4.31 -5.47 -0.29
CA GLU A 186 3.70 -5.69 -1.60
C GLU A 186 4.47 -4.92 -2.67
N SER A 187 4.20 -3.63 -2.88
CA SER A 187 4.70 -2.85 -4.02
C SER A 187 6.22 -2.91 -4.19
N LEU A 188 6.99 -2.60 -3.14
CA LEU A 188 8.45 -2.64 -3.18
C LEU A 188 8.98 -4.08 -3.30
N THR A 189 8.27 -5.05 -2.72
CA THR A 189 8.64 -6.47 -2.84
C THR A 189 8.46 -6.96 -4.28
N TRP A 190 7.35 -6.61 -4.95
CA TRP A 190 7.14 -6.94 -6.36
C TRP A 190 8.20 -6.30 -7.24
N HIS A 191 8.50 -5.02 -7.03
CA HIS A 191 9.56 -4.32 -7.77
C HIS A 191 10.95 -4.95 -7.55
N GLY A 192 11.28 -5.30 -6.30
CA GLY A 192 12.52 -6.01 -5.97
C GLY A 192 12.64 -7.39 -6.65
N LEU A 193 11.54 -8.14 -6.77
CA LEU A 193 11.52 -9.41 -7.50
C LEU A 193 11.71 -9.22 -9.01
N ILE A 194 11.15 -8.16 -9.59
CA ILE A 194 11.35 -7.78 -10.99
C ILE A 194 12.82 -7.45 -11.24
N ILE A 195 13.42 -6.60 -10.39
CA ILE A 195 14.86 -6.27 -10.43
C ILE A 195 15.71 -7.54 -10.30
N GLN A 196 15.41 -8.41 -9.32
CA GLN A 196 16.14 -9.66 -9.13
C GLN A 196 16.08 -10.55 -10.37
N SER A 197 14.90 -10.66 -11.01
CA SER A 197 14.74 -11.41 -12.26
C SER A 197 15.61 -10.83 -13.37
N TYR A 198 15.62 -9.50 -13.49
CA TYR A 198 16.41 -8.77 -14.48
C TYR A 198 17.92 -8.94 -14.29
N ILE A 199 18.41 -8.97 -13.05
CA ILE A 199 19.83 -9.20 -12.76
C ILE A 199 20.22 -10.66 -13.06
N LYS A 200 19.36 -11.61 -12.69
CA LYS A 200 19.60 -13.05 -12.94
C LYS A 200 19.66 -13.37 -14.43
N SER A 201 18.95 -12.63 -15.29
CA SER A 201 19.06 -12.77 -16.74
C SER A 201 20.36 -12.19 -17.30
N MET A 202 20.90 -11.10 -16.71
CA MET A 202 22.23 -10.54 -17.07
C MET A 202 23.37 -11.48 -16.72
N PHE A 203 23.31 -12.12 -15.55
CA PHE A 203 24.39 -12.94 -15.00
C PHE A 203 23.93 -14.37 -14.70
N PRO A 204 23.67 -15.20 -15.73
CA PRO A 204 23.27 -16.58 -15.51
C PRO A 204 24.41 -17.35 -14.82
N SER A 205 24.20 -17.76 -13.57
CA SER A 205 25.14 -18.57 -12.80
C SER A 205 25.17 -20.02 -13.34
N GLY A 206 25.83 -20.24 -14.48
CA GLY A 206 25.93 -21.56 -15.10
C GLY A 206 27.09 -21.64 -16.10
N LYS A 207 27.89 -22.71 -16.00
CA LYS A 207 29.11 -22.98 -16.81
C LYS A 207 28.86 -23.04 -18.33
N LYS A 208 28.65 -21.91 -19.01
CA LYS A 208 28.88 -21.78 -20.47
C LYS A 208 29.39 -20.37 -20.78
N LYS A 209 30.72 -20.22 -20.74
CA LYS A 209 31.45 -19.04 -21.23
C LYS A 209 31.32 -19.00 -22.76
N LYS A 210 30.28 -18.35 -23.30
CA LYS A 210 30.29 -17.89 -24.70
C LYS A 210 31.05 -16.56 -24.73
N LYS A 211 32.03 -16.45 -25.65
CA LYS A 211 32.84 -15.25 -25.86
C LYS A 211 31.94 -14.02 -26.06
N SER A 212 32.15 -12.98 -25.25
CA SER A 212 31.52 -11.68 -25.40
C SER A 212 32.22 -10.88 -26.52
N GLU A 213 31.42 -10.40 -27.47
CA GLU A 213 31.77 -9.41 -28.50
C GLU A 213 30.72 -8.26 -28.41
N PRO A 214 30.89 -7.12 -29.11
CA PRO A 214 30.84 -5.75 -28.59
C PRO A 214 29.41 -5.19 -28.35
N GLY A 215 28.54 -5.94 -27.67
CA GLY A 215 27.25 -5.48 -27.12
C GLY A 215 27.36 -4.85 -25.71
N ASP A 216 28.58 -4.67 -25.19
CA ASP A 216 28.83 -4.32 -23.78
C ASP A 216 28.33 -2.94 -23.32
N ARG A 217 28.06 -1.98 -24.24
CA ARG A 217 27.65 -0.62 -23.84
C ARG A 217 26.18 -0.49 -23.43
N SER A 218 25.26 -1.21 -24.07
CA SER A 218 23.83 -1.19 -23.68
C SER A 218 23.65 -1.91 -22.35
N ASN A 219 24.28 -3.08 -22.19
CA ASN A 219 24.29 -3.84 -20.94
C ASN A 219 24.83 -3.00 -19.78
N PHE A 220 25.91 -2.24 -19.99
CA PHE A 220 26.45 -1.34 -18.96
C PHE A 220 25.48 -0.21 -18.57
N ARG A 221 24.73 0.38 -19.51
CA ARG A 221 23.72 1.41 -19.17
C ARG A 221 22.56 0.83 -18.37
N HIS A 222 22.03 -0.31 -18.77
CA HIS A 222 20.96 -0.98 -18.02
C HIS A 222 21.42 -1.42 -16.63
N LEU A 223 22.66 -1.90 -16.50
CA LEU A 223 23.29 -2.24 -15.22
C LEU A 223 23.34 -1.05 -14.27
N GLN A 224 23.74 0.14 -14.78
CA GLN A 224 23.77 1.37 -13.99
C GLN A 224 22.38 1.80 -13.55
N VAL A 225 21.37 1.74 -14.43
CA VAL A 225 19.97 2.07 -14.06
C VAL A 225 19.44 1.12 -12.98
N VAL A 226 19.69 -0.18 -13.12
CA VAL A 226 19.29 -1.18 -12.12
C VAL A 226 19.98 -0.94 -10.79
N ARG A 227 21.29 -0.66 -10.81
CA ARG A 227 22.05 -0.36 -9.60
C ARG A 227 21.54 0.90 -8.91
N SER A 228 21.28 1.97 -9.66
CA SER A 228 20.65 3.18 -9.13
C SER A 228 19.28 2.91 -8.53
N SER A 229 18.47 2.04 -9.16
CA SER A 229 17.15 1.68 -8.64
C SER A 229 17.22 0.85 -7.36
N ILE A 230 18.22 -0.04 -7.23
CA ILE A 230 18.49 -0.76 -5.97
C ILE A 230 18.90 0.22 -4.87
N ASP A 231 19.84 1.13 -5.18
CA ASP A 231 20.29 2.14 -4.22
C ASP A 231 19.13 3.01 -3.76
N TRP A 232 18.31 3.47 -4.70
CA TRP A 232 17.11 4.23 -4.43
C TRP A 232 16.10 3.46 -3.57
N LEU A 233 15.82 2.18 -3.86
CA LEU A 233 14.96 1.35 -3.03
C LEU A 233 15.50 1.18 -1.60
N CYS A 234 16.82 1.00 -1.46
CA CYS A 234 17.46 0.93 -0.15
C CYS A 234 17.25 2.24 0.63
N ASP A 235 17.49 3.38 0.00
CA ASP A 235 17.35 4.70 0.63
C ASP A 235 15.91 4.93 1.13
N GLU A 236 14.90 4.59 0.34
CA GLU A 236 13.49 4.76 0.73
C GLU A 236 13.07 3.79 1.86
N ILE A 237 13.54 2.54 1.85
CA ILE A 237 13.28 1.61 2.96
C ILE A 237 14.03 2.06 4.23
N GLN A 238 15.23 2.61 4.09
CA GLN A 238 16.00 3.18 5.21
C GLN A 238 15.29 4.39 5.83
N GLU A 239 14.62 5.21 5.03
CA GLU A 239 13.81 6.32 5.55
C GLU A 239 12.68 5.81 6.46
N VAL A 240 11.95 4.77 6.01
CA VAL A 240 10.92 4.12 6.83
C VAL A 240 11.53 3.45 8.07
N HIS A 241 12.66 2.75 7.92
CA HIS A 241 13.35 2.11 9.04
C HIS A 241 13.76 3.13 10.12
N LYS A 242 14.34 4.27 9.71
CA LYS A 242 14.72 5.35 10.63
C LYS A 242 13.51 5.91 11.36
N TRP A 243 12.41 6.13 10.66
CA TRP A 243 11.17 6.57 11.30
C TRP A 243 10.64 5.54 12.32
N LEU A 244 10.75 4.24 12.03
CA LEU A 244 10.37 3.19 12.97
C LEU A 244 11.25 3.20 14.22
N GLU A 245 12.56 3.39 14.05
CA GLU A 245 13.51 3.48 15.16
C GLU A 245 13.17 4.66 16.08
N ASP A 246 12.88 5.83 15.52
CA ASP A 246 12.46 7.03 16.27
C ASP A 246 11.16 6.77 17.08
N GLU A 247 10.17 6.10 16.49
CA GLU A 247 8.88 5.83 17.15
C GLU A 247 8.97 4.70 18.20
N ILE A 248 9.83 3.69 17.98
CA ILE A 248 10.09 2.59 18.94
C ILE A 248 10.85 3.12 20.15
N ASN A 249 11.84 3.98 19.95
CA ASN A 249 12.67 4.54 21.01
C ASN A 249 11.97 5.63 21.83
N ARG A 250 10.76 6.05 21.42
CA ARG A 250 9.98 7.05 22.12
C ARG A 250 9.52 6.54 23.50
N PRO A 251 9.79 7.27 24.60
CA PRO A 251 9.45 6.82 25.96
C PRO A 251 7.96 6.53 26.14
N GLU A 252 7.63 5.39 26.78
CA GLU A 252 6.25 4.96 27.04
C GLU A 252 5.45 6.05 27.78
N ASP A 253 6.03 6.66 28.81
CA ASP A 253 5.37 7.71 29.62
C ASP A 253 5.03 8.93 28.77
N SER A 254 5.92 9.36 27.87
CA SER A 254 5.67 10.50 26.97
C SER A 254 4.52 10.24 25.99
N ARG A 255 4.35 8.98 25.57
CA ARG A 255 3.25 8.55 24.70
C ARG A 255 1.95 8.46 25.49
N LEU A 256 2.03 7.93 26.71
CA LEU A 256 0.90 7.86 27.63
C LEU A 256 0.36 9.26 27.93
N ASP A 257 1.22 10.20 28.31
CA ASP A 257 0.85 11.60 28.57
C ASP A 257 0.19 12.25 27.35
N PHE A 258 0.75 12.03 26.16
CA PHE A 258 0.15 12.48 24.91
C PHE A 258 -1.26 11.90 24.73
N TRP A 259 -1.45 10.58 24.84
CA TRP A 259 -2.77 9.94 24.68
C TRP A 259 -3.77 10.39 25.74
N LEU A 260 -3.36 10.50 26.99
CA LEU A 260 -4.21 10.98 28.08
C LEU A 260 -4.62 12.45 27.87
N SER A 261 -3.72 13.31 27.36
CA SER A 261 -4.05 14.70 27.03
C SER A 261 -5.12 14.83 25.93
N GLN A 262 -5.30 13.81 25.09
CA GLN A 262 -6.33 13.78 24.05
C GLN A 262 -7.71 13.38 24.58
N LEU A 263 -7.75 12.78 25.78
CA LEU A 263 -8.98 12.42 26.48
C LEU A 263 -9.55 13.58 27.30
N ASN A 264 -8.90 14.75 27.27
CA ASN A 264 -9.27 15.89 28.11
C ASN A 264 -10.68 16.45 27.74
N PRO A 265 -11.50 16.83 28.74
CA PRO A 265 -12.94 17.08 28.58
C PRO A 265 -13.34 18.19 27.61
N GLU A 266 -12.47 19.17 27.37
CA GLU A 266 -12.83 20.38 26.61
C GLU A 266 -12.89 20.17 25.09
N ARG A 267 -12.39 19.04 24.58
CA ARG A 267 -12.20 18.87 23.12
C ARG A 267 -13.11 17.85 22.44
N ARG A 268 -13.70 16.87 23.14
CA ARG A 268 -14.58 15.85 22.52
C ARG A 268 -15.61 15.27 23.49
N SER A 269 -16.73 14.84 22.93
CA SER A 269 -17.79 14.02 23.51
C SER A 269 -17.26 12.95 24.46
N VAL A 270 -18.00 12.71 25.54
CA VAL A 270 -17.70 11.75 26.63
C VAL A 270 -16.97 10.48 26.11
N SER A 271 -15.67 10.39 26.37
CA SER A 271 -14.86 9.21 25.99
C SER A 271 -15.31 8.00 26.81
N VAL A 272 -15.49 6.84 26.15
CA VAL A 272 -15.81 5.55 26.80
C VAL A 272 -14.83 5.24 27.94
N LEU A 273 -13.55 5.58 27.78
CA LEU A 273 -12.54 5.37 28.81
C LEU A 273 -12.83 6.20 30.07
N ARG A 274 -13.33 7.44 29.91
CA ARG A 274 -13.70 8.30 31.03
C ARG A 274 -14.93 7.76 31.74
N ILE A 275 -15.94 7.31 30.99
CA ILE A 275 -17.11 6.65 31.58
C ILE A 275 -16.64 5.47 32.43
N LEU A 276 -15.80 4.60 31.87
CA LEU A 276 -15.30 3.44 32.60
C LEU A 276 -14.44 3.81 33.81
N ASP A 277 -13.66 4.89 33.75
CA ASP A 277 -12.92 5.41 34.92
C ASP A 277 -13.87 5.96 36.00
N ASP A 278 -14.92 6.70 35.63
CA ASP A 278 -15.92 7.23 36.57
C ASP A 278 -16.72 6.08 37.24
N PHE A 279 -17.05 5.03 36.47
CA PHE A 279 -17.66 3.80 36.99
C PHE A 279 -16.69 3.00 37.88
N ALA A 280 -15.39 2.96 37.55
CA ALA A 280 -14.39 2.32 38.40
C ALA A 280 -14.21 3.04 39.75
N ALA A 281 -14.34 4.37 39.74
CA ALA A 281 -14.18 5.22 40.93
C ALA A 281 -15.41 5.23 41.86
N SER A 282 -16.60 4.85 41.37
CA SER A 282 -17.83 4.88 42.15
C SER A 282 -18.14 3.55 42.85
N SER A 283 -18.84 3.62 43.98
CA SER A 283 -19.26 2.44 44.74
C SER A 283 -20.51 1.81 44.10
N HIS A 284 -20.36 0.61 43.58
CA HIS A 284 -21.46 -0.15 42.98
C HIS A 284 -21.76 -1.41 43.79
N GLU A 285 -22.45 -1.25 44.92
CA GLU A 285 -22.88 -2.37 45.78
C GLU A 285 -23.91 -3.27 45.08
N GLU A 286 -24.67 -2.70 44.14
CA GLU A 286 -25.73 -3.38 43.38
C GLU A 286 -25.20 -4.38 42.33
N LEU A 287 -23.94 -4.25 41.90
CA LEU A 287 -23.36 -5.07 40.83
C LEU A 287 -22.82 -6.42 41.31
N GLY A 288 -22.85 -6.69 42.61
CA GLY A 288 -22.26 -7.89 43.22
C GLY A 288 -20.72 -7.85 43.25
N GLU A 289 -20.12 -8.61 44.16
CA GLU A 289 -18.68 -8.51 44.47
C GLU A 289 -17.76 -8.75 43.28
N ARG A 290 -18.12 -9.66 42.37
CA ARG A 290 -17.29 -10.01 41.21
C ARG A 290 -17.18 -8.86 40.20
N ILE A 291 -18.28 -8.21 39.87
CA ILE A 291 -18.31 -7.11 38.88
C ILE A 291 -17.71 -5.85 39.51
N SER A 292 -18.09 -5.55 40.76
CA SER A 292 -17.52 -4.45 41.53
C SER A 292 -16.00 -4.58 41.69
N GLY A 293 -15.51 -5.79 41.97
CA GLY A 293 -14.09 -6.10 42.04
C GLY A 293 -13.37 -5.91 40.70
N ALA A 294 -13.96 -6.34 39.58
CA ALA A 294 -13.37 -6.16 38.25
C ALA A 294 -13.32 -4.68 37.82
N LEU A 295 -14.37 -3.90 38.12
CA LEU A 295 -14.41 -2.47 37.83
C LEU A 295 -13.36 -1.69 38.63
N ARG A 296 -13.12 -2.03 39.91
CA ARG A 296 -12.07 -1.40 40.72
C ARG A 296 -10.64 -1.65 40.21
N LEU A 297 -10.43 -2.72 39.43
CA LEU A 297 -9.15 -3.01 38.78
C LEU A 297 -8.99 -2.31 37.42
N TRP A 298 -10.03 -1.61 36.96
CA TRP A 298 -9.98 -0.87 35.70
C TRP A 298 -9.16 0.41 35.85
N SER A 299 -8.37 0.71 34.82
CA SER A 299 -7.66 1.98 34.69
C SER A 299 -7.45 2.27 33.21
N SER A 300 -7.92 3.43 32.73
CA SER A 300 -7.61 3.91 31.39
C SER A 300 -6.11 3.98 31.12
N ALA A 301 -5.29 4.36 32.11
CA ALA A 301 -3.84 4.41 31.99
C ALA A 301 -3.25 3.00 31.74
N ASP A 302 -3.72 1.98 32.45
CA ASP A 302 -3.26 0.60 32.24
C ASP A 302 -3.65 0.06 30.87
N VAL A 303 -4.87 0.36 30.40
CA VAL A 303 -5.34 -0.01 29.06
C VAL A 303 -4.49 0.70 27.99
N MET A 304 -4.23 2.00 28.15
CA MET A 304 -3.38 2.76 27.23
C MET A 304 -1.94 2.24 27.20
N ARG A 305 -1.34 1.91 28.36
CA ARG A 305 0.00 1.29 28.38
C ARG A 305 0.01 -0.04 27.64
N LYS A 306 -1.01 -0.88 27.78
CA LYS A 306 -1.14 -2.13 27.01
C LYS A 306 -1.23 -1.87 25.50
N ILE A 307 -1.98 -0.86 25.08
CA ILE A 307 -2.07 -0.46 23.66
C ILE A 307 -0.72 0.03 23.15
N ILE A 308 -0.04 0.92 23.89
CA ILE A 308 1.28 1.46 23.54
C ILE A 308 2.32 0.35 23.40
N ARG A 309 2.36 -0.60 24.35
CA ARG A 309 3.28 -1.76 24.27
C ARG A 309 2.97 -2.64 23.07
N SER A 310 1.70 -2.89 22.80
CA SER A 310 1.27 -3.69 21.64
C SER A 310 1.65 -3.00 20.32
N GLN A 311 1.46 -1.68 20.22
CA GLN A 311 1.92 -0.89 19.08
C GLN A 311 3.43 -0.98 18.90
N SER A 312 4.20 -0.81 19.98
CA SER A 312 5.66 -0.88 19.92
C SER A 312 6.14 -2.25 19.44
N SER A 313 5.53 -3.34 19.91
CA SER A 313 5.80 -4.69 19.42
C SER A 313 5.48 -4.86 17.92
N LEU A 314 4.40 -4.23 17.43
CA LEU A 314 4.05 -4.26 16.01
C LEU A 314 5.07 -3.48 15.17
N LEU A 315 5.49 -2.30 15.63
CA LEU A 315 6.52 -1.49 14.97
C LEU A 315 7.85 -2.25 14.89
N SER A 316 8.28 -2.93 15.96
CA SER A 316 9.49 -3.76 15.94
C SER A 316 9.41 -4.92 14.95
N ARG A 317 8.23 -5.55 14.80
CA ARG A 317 8.03 -6.58 13.76
C ARG A 317 8.13 -5.99 12.36
N PHE A 318 7.60 -4.78 12.16
CA PHE A 318 7.70 -4.10 10.87
C PHE A 318 9.14 -3.66 10.58
N GLN A 319 9.89 -3.23 11.58
CA GLN A 319 11.32 -2.93 11.47
C GLN A 319 12.10 -4.15 10.96
N HIS A 320 11.87 -5.33 11.56
CA HIS A 320 12.48 -6.57 11.10
C HIS A 320 12.11 -6.92 9.64
N ILE A 321 10.91 -6.58 9.18
CA ILE A 321 10.55 -6.73 7.76
C ILE A 321 11.43 -5.82 6.91
N CYS A 322 11.61 -4.55 7.30
CA CYS A 322 12.48 -3.61 6.60
C CYS A 322 13.91 -4.12 6.53
N ASP A 323 14.47 -4.62 7.64
CA ASP A 323 15.81 -5.20 7.71
C ASP A 323 15.98 -6.34 6.69
N SER A 324 15.01 -7.27 6.67
CA SER A 324 15.03 -8.39 5.73
C SER A 324 14.98 -7.94 4.26
N LYS A 325 14.26 -6.86 3.96
CA LYS A 325 14.22 -6.29 2.60
C LYS A 325 15.52 -5.59 2.23
N LEU A 326 16.13 -4.85 3.17
CA LEU A 326 17.44 -4.23 2.97
C LEU A 326 18.51 -5.28 2.71
N GLU A 327 18.58 -6.35 3.50
CA GLU A 327 19.51 -7.46 3.29
C GLU A 327 19.32 -8.11 1.90
N MET A 328 18.07 -8.31 1.47
CA MET A 328 17.76 -8.81 0.14
C MET A 328 18.32 -7.87 -0.95
N LEU A 329 18.05 -6.56 -0.86
CA LEU A 329 18.52 -5.58 -1.84
C LEU A 329 20.04 -5.44 -1.85
N GLU A 330 20.70 -5.47 -0.69
CA GLU A 330 22.16 -5.49 -0.58
C GLU A 330 22.76 -6.73 -1.26
N SER A 331 22.12 -7.90 -1.10
CA SER A 331 22.55 -9.12 -1.77
C SER A 331 22.46 -9.00 -3.30
N LEU A 332 21.43 -8.30 -3.81
CA LEU A 332 21.29 -8.00 -5.23
C LEU A 332 22.37 -7.02 -5.68
N LYS A 333 22.60 -5.94 -4.93
CA LYS A 333 23.64 -4.94 -5.23
C LYS A 333 25.02 -5.55 -5.41
N ARG A 334 25.35 -6.61 -4.66
CA ARG A 334 26.65 -7.33 -4.80
C ARG A 334 26.79 -8.10 -6.12
N LEU A 335 25.70 -8.33 -6.85
CA LEU A 335 25.69 -9.00 -8.15
C LEU A 335 25.87 -8.04 -9.34
N VAL A 336 25.83 -6.72 -9.11
CA VAL A 336 25.67 -5.67 -10.15
C VAL A 336 26.77 -4.62 -10.15
#